data_AF-W0A6D7-F1
#
_entry.id   AF-W0A6D7-F1
#
_cell.length_a   1.000
_cell.length_b   1.000
_cell.length_c   1.000
_cell.angle_alpha   90.00
_cell.angle_beta   90.00
_cell.angle_gamma   90.00
#
_symmetry.space_group_name_H-M   'P 1'
#
loop_
_entity.id
_entity.type
_entity.pdbx_description
1 polymer ?
#
loop_
_entity_poly.entity_id
_entity_poly.type
_entity_poly.pdbx_seq_one_letter_code
_entity_poly.pdbx_strand_id
1 'polypeptide(L)'
;MIHRVILASLLLAPVCAAGAQPMRSAPADAAPATGFTRDPAAFEAKQNQMVAALRQRSPQAAAELEGLFRQDLLGMIAPEMRRMGLDMDDMADMTAVYWVAAWEASNGIVGRKTDPRLARGARDQIARTFAGNAGLARMSDRDKQDVADTMLLQAILVEARMQTAAANPSMRKQVSDAVHTEAGQLIKTDLRRVKLTPAGFVALPDGAGGPVKPPAGGGTAVAPAAPAAPAVPAGGAGRHAANWQKVEGVYFRSFTNFGVGGMMTQDFEPIILFRDGSYYEIEGPALEDVDLDASRRARPIKWGRWSRGGKGFVLTNSKGKANDYALQQGAFFKAFPAEAGANKLAAKYTRVSGGGNAALGGELTIAAQTDLSFSPDGSYGRASSAGAVGSGSQSGVGLGVSSRKPAAGIGRYRIERHTITLVEPDGATKRQFFAFGSRKAPAQPATSMIFIGDRVFVDMD
;
A
#
# COMPACT_ATOMS: atom_id res chain seq x y z
N MET A 1 22.03 -20.66 30.57
CA MET A 1 22.72 -21.09 29.34
C MET A 1 21.97 -20.51 28.16
N ILE A 2 22.45 -19.40 27.60
CA ILE A 2 21.80 -18.63 26.55
C ILE A 2 22.56 -18.93 25.25
N HIS A 3 21.92 -19.61 24.30
CA HIS A 3 22.52 -19.85 22.98
C HIS A 3 22.48 -18.55 22.17
N ARG A 4 23.66 -18.04 21.86
CA ARG A 4 23.90 -16.95 20.91
C ARG A 4 23.68 -17.49 19.50
N VAL A 5 22.69 -16.97 18.78
CA VAL A 5 22.64 -17.07 17.32
C VAL A 5 23.17 -15.74 16.78
N ILE A 6 24.37 -15.80 16.21
CA ILE A 6 25.02 -14.70 15.50
C ILE A 6 24.58 -14.83 14.04
N LEU A 7 23.72 -13.95 13.55
CA LEU A 7 23.55 -13.75 12.10
C LEU A 7 24.07 -12.37 11.71
N ALA A 8 25.04 -12.40 10.80
CA ALA A 8 25.74 -11.24 10.28
C ALA A 8 24.80 -10.32 9.48
N SER A 9 24.93 -9.02 9.72
CA SER A 9 24.23 -7.96 9.00
C SER A 9 24.48 -8.04 7.49
N LEU A 10 23.45 -8.43 6.73
CA LEU A 10 23.44 -8.33 5.28
C LEU A 10 23.00 -6.92 4.87
N LEU A 11 23.98 -6.02 4.81
CA LEU A 11 23.85 -4.79 4.03
C LEU A 11 23.80 -5.18 2.55
N LEU A 12 22.58 -5.29 1.99
CA LEU A 12 22.38 -5.27 0.54
C LEU A 12 22.81 -3.88 0.07
N ALA A 13 23.99 -3.79 -0.55
CA ALA A 13 24.44 -2.59 -1.22
C ALA A 13 23.42 -2.18 -2.30
N PRO A 14 23.23 -0.88 -2.58
CA PRO A 14 22.42 -0.44 -3.71
C PRO A 14 22.99 -1.04 -5.00
N VAL A 15 22.21 -1.91 -5.64
CA VAL A 15 22.57 -2.63 -6.88
C VAL A 15 22.80 -1.65 -8.07
N CYS A 16 22.46 -0.38 -7.90
CA CYS A 16 22.58 0.66 -8.93
C CYS A 16 23.75 1.63 -8.71
N ALA A 17 24.95 1.12 -8.42
CA ALA A 17 26.17 1.92 -8.46
C ALA A 17 27.33 1.12 -9.07
N ALA A 18 27.28 0.88 -10.38
CA ALA A 18 28.46 0.55 -11.15
C ALA A 18 28.33 1.15 -12.56
N GLY A 19 29.08 2.23 -12.79
CA GLY A 19 29.27 2.80 -14.12
C GLY A 19 29.86 1.76 -15.07
N ALA A 20 29.52 1.90 -16.35
CA ALA A 20 30.00 1.06 -17.43
C ALA A 20 31.53 0.99 -17.45
N GLN A 21 32.09 -0.16 -17.07
CA GLN A 21 33.42 -0.59 -17.48
C GLN A 21 33.33 -2.04 -17.98
N PRO A 22 33.88 -2.36 -19.16
CA PRO A 22 33.90 -3.71 -19.66
C PRO A 22 35.00 -4.48 -18.92
N MET A 23 34.63 -5.34 -17.98
CA MET A 23 35.59 -6.26 -17.33
C MET A 23 35.36 -7.70 -17.79
N ARG A 24 36.51 -8.31 -18.11
CA ARG A 24 36.77 -9.61 -18.72
C ARG A 24 35.90 -10.75 -18.18
N SER A 25 35.49 -11.61 -19.12
CA SER A 25 34.87 -12.91 -18.90
C SER A 25 35.73 -13.78 -17.97
N ALA A 26 35.29 -13.97 -16.74
CA ALA A 26 35.76 -15.05 -15.87
C ALA A 26 35.00 -16.34 -16.22
N PRO A 27 35.64 -17.52 -16.13
CA PRO A 27 35.08 -18.77 -16.62
C PRO A 27 33.83 -19.18 -15.84
N ALA A 28 32.84 -19.67 -16.58
CA ALA A 28 31.64 -20.32 -16.07
C ALA A 28 32.01 -21.73 -15.59
N ASP A 29 32.15 -21.95 -14.29
CA ASP A 29 31.95 -23.25 -13.60
C ASP A 29 32.25 -23.17 -12.09
N ALA A 30 31.47 -22.38 -11.36
CA ALA A 30 31.30 -22.56 -9.92
C ALA A 30 29.80 -22.45 -9.60
N ALA A 31 29.18 -23.55 -9.20
CA ALA A 31 27.79 -23.56 -8.74
C ALA A 31 27.63 -22.54 -7.59
N PRO A 32 26.53 -21.76 -7.55
CA PRO A 32 26.42 -20.69 -6.57
C PRO A 32 26.29 -21.28 -5.17
N ALA A 33 26.99 -20.68 -4.20
CA ALA A 33 27.09 -21.11 -2.80
C ALA A 33 25.77 -20.95 -2.00
N THR A 34 24.61 -20.99 -2.67
CA THR A 34 23.28 -20.58 -2.19
C THR A 34 22.30 -21.74 -2.04
N GLY A 35 22.63 -22.92 -2.57
CA GLY A 35 21.88 -24.15 -2.33
C GLY A 35 21.97 -24.63 -0.88
N PHE A 36 20.95 -25.38 -0.46
CA PHE A 36 20.84 -26.00 0.86
C PHE A 36 20.08 -27.33 0.80
N THR A 37 20.27 -28.17 1.81
CA THR A 37 19.44 -29.37 2.02
C THR A 37 18.20 -28.99 2.83
N ARG A 38 17.01 -29.18 2.27
CA ARG A 38 15.75 -28.83 2.93
C ARG A 38 15.42 -29.77 4.09
N ASP A 39 15.12 -29.16 5.24
CA ASP A 39 14.49 -29.79 6.41
C ASP A 39 12.97 -29.49 6.41
N PRO A 40 12.11 -30.47 6.12
CA PRO A 40 10.66 -30.27 6.12
C PRO A 40 10.11 -29.81 7.48
N ALA A 41 10.69 -30.27 8.59
CA ALA A 41 10.24 -29.90 9.92
C ALA A 41 10.51 -28.42 10.23
N ALA A 42 11.60 -27.86 9.68
CA ALA A 42 11.89 -26.44 9.79
C ALA A 42 10.86 -25.56 9.05
N PHE A 43 10.38 -25.99 7.88
CA PHE A 43 9.35 -25.27 7.13
C PHE A 43 7.99 -25.34 7.85
N GLU A 44 7.61 -26.52 8.35
CA GLU A 44 6.40 -26.70 9.13
C GLU A 44 6.43 -25.88 10.44
N ALA A 45 7.57 -25.88 11.14
CA ALA A 45 7.75 -25.05 12.33
C ALA A 45 7.56 -23.55 12.02
N LYS A 46 8.02 -23.08 10.86
CA LYS A 46 7.85 -21.69 10.41
C LYS A 46 6.38 -21.37 10.10
N GLN A 47 5.67 -22.26 9.43
CA GLN A 47 4.22 -22.15 9.22
C GLN A 47 3.45 -22.07 10.54
N ASN A 48 3.78 -22.95 11.49
CA ASN A 48 3.17 -22.98 12.82
C ASN A 48 3.47 -21.70 13.62
N GLN A 49 4.69 -21.16 13.52
CA GLN A 49 5.05 -19.89 14.12
C GLN A 49 4.21 -18.74 13.55
N MET A 50 3.99 -18.71 12.24
CA MET A 50 3.14 -17.71 11.60
C MET A 50 1.68 -17.81 12.04
N VAL A 51 1.13 -19.02 12.09
CA VAL A 51 -0.23 -19.26 12.58
C VAL A 51 -0.36 -18.84 14.04
N ALA A 52 0.61 -19.20 14.89
CA ALA A 52 0.61 -18.83 16.31
C ALA A 52 0.66 -17.31 16.52
N ALA A 53 1.52 -16.61 15.78
CA ALA A 53 1.62 -15.16 15.83
C ALA A 53 0.33 -14.47 15.36
N LEU A 54 -0.30 -14.99 14.29
CA LEU A 54 -1.58 -14.48 13.80
C LEU A 54 -2.72 -14.77 14.79
N ARG A 55 -2.73 -15.95 15.43
CA ARG A 55 -3.79 -16.37 16.38
C ARG A 55 -3.87 -15.46 17.60
N GLN A 56 -2.75 -14.91 18.06
CA GLN A 56 -2.71 -13.94 19.17
C GLN A 56 -3.46 -12.63 18.85
N ARG A 57 -3.68 -12.32 17.56
CA ARG A 57 -4.24 -11.05 17.10
C ARG A 57 -5.59 -11.21 16.40
N SER A 58 -5.74 -12.27 15.60
CA SER A 58 -6.96 -12.62 14.86
C SER A 58 -7.13 -14.14 14.80
N PRO A 59 -7.90 -14.73 15.73
CA PRO A 59 -8.14 -16.17 15.76
C PRO A 59 -8.79 -16.71 14.47
N GLN A 60 -9.68 -15.92 13.84
CA GLN A 60 -10.35 -16.32 12.60
C GLN A 60 -9.37 -16.36 11.42
N ALA A 61 -8.56 -15.32 11.23
CA ALA A 61 -7.56 -15.30 10.16
C ALA A 61 -6.49 -16.39 10.36
N ALA A 62 -6.16 -16.71 11.62
CA ALA A 62 -5.27 -17.83 11.93
C ALA A 62 -5.85 -19.18 11.50
N ALA A 63 -7.15 -19.41 11.71
CA ALA A 63 -7.83 -20.63 11.28
C ALA A 63 -7.88 -20.76 9.74
N GLU A 64 -8.06 -19.65 9.03
CA GLU A 64 -8.00 -19.61 7.57
C GLU A 64 -6.57 -19.91 7.05
N LEU A 65 -5.55 -19.28 7.64
CA LEU A 65 -4.15 -19.51 7.28
C LEU A 65 -3.71 -20.94 7.60
N GLU A 66 -4.13 -21.49 8.74
CA GLU A 66 -3.91 -22.88 9.13
C GLU A 66 -4.62 -23.87 8.18
N GLY A 67 -5.78 -23.49 7.63
CA GLY A 67 -6.43 -24.24 6.56
C GLY A 67 -5.61 -24.31 5.28
N LEU A 68 -4.92 -23.22 4.92
CA LEU A 68 -4.01 -23.18 3.77
C LEU A 68 -2.73 -23.98 4.02
N PHE A 69 -2.13 -23.87 5.20
CA PHE A 69 -0.87 -24.56 5.56
C PHE A 69 -1.05 -26.06 5.78
N ARG A 70 -2.27 -26.56 5.99
CA ARG A 70 -2.59 -27.99 5.95
C ARG A 70 -2.41 -28.62 4.56
N GLN A 71 -2.30 -27.82 3.51
CA GLN A 71 -2.04 -28.30 2.17
C GLN A 71 -0.53 -28.40 1.93
N ASP A 72 -0.11 -29.30 1.04
CA ASP A 72 1.28 -29.37 0.60
C ASP A 72 1.64 -28.17 -0.28
N LEU A 73 1.95 -27.04 0.36
CA LEU A 73 2.29 -25.79 -0.32
C LEU A 73 3.47 -25.99 -1.29
N LEU A 74 4.50 -26.73 -0.88
CA LEU A 74 5.68 -26.98 -1.71
C LEU A 74 5.32 -27.82 -2.93
N GLY A 75 4.54 -28.89 -2.76
CA GLY A 75 4.05 -29.70 -3.87
C GLY A 75 3.17 -28.92 -4.85
N MET A 76 2.36 -27.99 -4.36
CA MET A 76 1.50 -27.15 -5.20
C MET A 76 2.27 -26.14 -6.06
N ILE A 77 3.34 -25.54 -5.53
CA ILE A 77 4.13 -24.53 -6.25
C ILE A 77 5.26 -25.14 -7.10
N ALA A 78 5.71 -26.36 -6.78
CA ALA A 78 6.84 -27.03 -7.45
C ALA A 78 6.71 -27.09 -8.98
N PRO A 79 5.53 -27.34 -9.60
CA PRO A 79 5.39 -27.32 -11.05
C PRO A 79 5.70 -25.95 -11.66
N GLU A 80 5.29 -24.87 -10.99
CA GLU A 80 5.49 -23.51 -11.47
C GLU A 80 6.95 -23.08 -11.30
N MET A 81 7.59 -23.45 -10.19
CA MET A 81 9.03 -23.22 -9.97
C MET A 81 9.86 -23.96 -11.04
N ARG A 82 9.53 -25.22 -11.33
CA ARG A 82 10.16 -25.99 -12.43
C ARG A 82 9.94 -25.35 -13.79
N ARG A 83 8.75 -24.81 -14.08
CA ARG A 83 8.47 -24.06 -15.32
C ARG A 83 9.36 -22.84 -15.47
N MET A 84 9.64 -22.14 -14.36
CA MET A 84 10.51 -20.97 -14.35
C MET A 84 12.00 -21.34 -14.40
N GLY A 85 12.35 -22.60 -14.08
CA GLY A 85 13.72 -23.06 -13.93
C GLY A 85 14.34 -22.56 -12.63
N LEU A 86 13.52 -22.46 -11.58
CA LEU A 86 13.92 -22.07 -10.22
C LEU A 86 13.89 -23.29 -9.30
N ASP A 87 14.90 -23.37 -8.43
CA ASP A 87 15.04 -24.39 -7.40
C ASP A 87 14.53 -23.87 -6.05
N MET A 88 13.59 -24.59 -5.44
CA MET A 88 13.05 -24.24 -4.12
C MET A 88 14.06 -24.49 -2.99
N ASP A 89 15.12 -25.23 -3.27
CA ASP A 89 16.20 -25.55 -2.35
C ASP A 89 17.44 -24.66 -2.60
N ASP A 90 17.23 -23.52 -3.27
CA ASP A 90 18.23 -22.47 -3.45
C ASP A 90 17.72 -21.11 -2.93
N MET A 91 18.52 -20.50 -2.06
CA MET A 91 18.19 -19.22 -1.43
C MET A 91 18.13 -18.05 -2.43
N ALA A 92 19.00 -18.03 -3.45
CA ALA A 92 18.98 -16.99 -4.48
C ALA A 92 17.74 -17.11 -5.36
N ASP A 93 17.33 -18.33 -5.67
CA ASP A 93 16.13 -18.61 -6.46
C ASP A 93 14.86 -18.17 -5.70
N MET A 94 14.71 -18.52 -4.42
CA MET A 94 13.56 -18.05 -3.62
C MET A 94 13.58 -16.54 -3.37
N THR A 95 14.76 -15.94 -3.25
CA THR A 95 14.88 -14.47 -3.21
C THR A 95 14.41 -13.85 -4.53
N ALA A 96 14.73 -14.46 -5.68
CA ALA A 96 14.27 -14.00 -6.99
C ALA A 96 12.75 -14.09 -7.11
N VAL A 97 12.13 -15.16 -6.62
CA VAL A 97 10.67 -15.30 -6.56
C VAL A 97 10.04 -14.12 -5.82
N TYR A 98 10.52 -13.79 -4.62
CA TYR A 98 10.01 -12.64 -3.87
C TYR A 98 10.22 -11.32 -4.60
N TRP A 99 11.41 -11.06 -5.16
CA TRP A 99 11.71 -9.79 -5.83
C TRP A 99 10.84 -9.58 -7.07
N VAL A 100 10.61 -10.64 -7.85
CA VAL A 100 9.72 -10.61 -9.02
C VAL A 100 8.29 -10.34 -8.57
N ALA A 101 7.77 -11.09 -7.59
CA ALA A 101 6.42 -10.89 -7.06
C ALA A 101 6.23 -9.47 -6.50
N ALA A 102 7.21 -8.96 -5.75
CA ALA A 102 7.20 -7.61 -5.20
C ALA A 102 7.26 -6.54 -6.30
N TRP A 103 8.04 -6.75 -7.37
CA TRP A 103 8.10 -5.83 -8.50
C TRP A 103 6.79 -5.81 -9.28
N GLU A 104 6.22 -6.97 -9.58
CA GLU A 104 4.92 -7.09 -10.24
C GLU A 104 3.84 -6.39 -9.43
N ALA A 105 3.74 -6.68 -8.14
CA ALA A 105 2.81 -6.04 -7.21
C ALA A 105 3.02 -4.52 -7.10
N SER A 106 4.27 -4.06 -6.99
CA SER A 106 4.62 -2.63 -6.93
C SER A 106 4.22 -1.87 -8.18
N ASN A 107 4.15 -2.56 -9.32
CA ASN A 107 3.71 -2.02 -10.61
C ASN A 107 2.24 -2.34 -10.94
N GLY A 108 1.49 -2.92 -9.99
CA GLY A 108 0.07 -3.23 -10.12
C GLY A 108 -0.25 -4.38 -11.08
N ILE A 109 0.75 -5.20 -11.43
CA ILE A 109 0.64 -6.38 -12.29
C ILE A 109 0.04 -7.52 -11.48
N VAL A 110 -1.04 -8.13 -11.99
CA VAL A 110 -1.77 -9.23 -11.33
C VAL A 110 -2.31 -10.20 -12.37
N GLY A 111 -2.26 -11.50 -12.06
CA GLY A 111 -2.88 -12.54 -12.88
C GLY A 111 -2.15 -12.83 -14.20
N ARG A 112 -0.98 -12.24 -14.41
CA ARG A 112 -0.11 -12.53 -15.55
C ARG A 112 0.92 -13.58 -15.12
N LYS A 113 1.08 -14.64 -15.91
CA LYS A 113 2.20 -15.57 -15.71
C LYS A 113 3.51 -14.88 -16.07
N THR A 114 4.45 -14.86 -15.13
CA THR A 114 5.80 -14.35 -15.38
C THR A 114 6.48 -15.19 -16.47
N ASP A 115 7.17 -14.51 -17.38
CA ASP A 115 8.01 -15.14 -18.40
C ASP A 115 9.23 -15.77 -17.72
N PRO A 116 9.49 -17.09 -17.89
CA PRO A 116 10.66 -17.76 -17.33
C PRO A 116 12.00 -17.08 -17.63
N ARG A 117 12.13 -16.38 -18.76
CA ARG A 117 13.35 -15.62 -19.11
C ARG A 117 13.56 -14.44 -18.18
N LEU A 118 12.49 -13.77 -17.75
CA LEU A 118 12.55 -12.66 -16.82
C LEU A 118 12.91 -13.14 -15.40
N ALA A 119 12.30 -14.25 -14.97
CA ALA A 119 12.61 -14.88 -13.69
C ALA A 119 14.09 -15.30 -13.61
N ARG A 120 14.63 -15.91 -14.67
CA ARG A 120 16.07 -16.26 -14.76
C ARG A 120 16.97 -15.03 -14.74
N GLY A 121 16.61 -13.95 -15.42
CA GLY A 121 17.37 -12.70 -15.37
C GLY A 121 17.49 -12.14 -13.95
N ALA A 122 16.40 -12.13 -13.19
CA ALA A 122 16.40 -11.72 -11.79
C ALA A 122 17.25 -12.66 -10.92
N ARG A 123 17.07 -13.98 -11.07
CA ARG A 123 17.86 -15.01 -10.41
C ARG A 123 19.36 -14.80 -10.63
N ASP A 124 19.80 -14.70 -11.87
CA ASP A 124 21.21 -14.61 -12.20
C ASP A 124 21.83 -13.31 -11.63
N GLN A 125 21.05 -12.22 -11.59
CA GLN A 125 21.48 -10.97 -10.94
C GLN A 125 21.63 -11.13 -9.42
N ILE A 126 20.69 -11.81 -8.77
CA ILE A 126 20.75 -12.07 -7.33
C ILE A 126 21.90 -13.02 -6.99
N ALA A 127 22.07 -14.10 -7.74
CA ALA A 127 23.17 -15.05 -7.58
C ALA A 127 24.53 -14.37 -7.73
N ARG A 128 24.72 -13.48 -8.71
CA ARG A 128 25.94 -12.67 -8.85
C ARG A 128 26.18 -11.76 -7.65
N THR A 129 25.11 -11.14 -7.13
CA THR A 129 25.19 -10.28 -5.95
C THR A 129 25.60 -11.10 -4.71
N PHE A 130 25.06 -12.32 -4.58
CA PHE A 130 25.36 -13.20 -3.46
C PHE A 130 26.76 -13.80 -3.54
N ALA A 131 27.23 -14.14 -4.73
CA ALA A 131 28.60 -14.63 -4.95
C ALA A 131 29.67 -13.61 -4.51
N GLY A 132 29.37 -12.31 -4.56
CA GLY A 132 30.26 -11.26 -4.07
C GLY A 132 30.32 -11.12 -2.54
N ASN A 133 29.55 -11.89 -1.78
CA ASN A 133 29.43 -11.75 -0.33
C ASN A 133 29.96 -12.99 0.43
N ALA A 134 31.17 -12.86 0.99
CA ALA A 134 31.82 -13.92 1.76
C ALA A 134 31.06 -14.33 3.05
N GLY A 135 30.16 -13.48 3.56
CA GLY A 135 29.29 -13.82 4.69
C GLY A 135 28.20 -14.82 4.30
N LEU A 136 27.61 -14.67 3.10
CA LEU A 136 26.59 -15.60 2.59
C LEU A 136 27.17 -16.99 2.32
N ALA A 137 28.40 -17.06 1.81
CA ALA A 137 29.09 -18.32 1.57
C ALA A 137 29.33 -19.14 2.85
N ARG A 138 29.28 -18.51 4.03
CA ARG A 138 29.48 -19.17 5.35
C ARG A 138 28.17 -19.55 6.04
N MET A 139 27.02 -19.24 5.45
CA MET A 139 25.72 -19.60 6.04
C MET A 139 25.56 -21.12 6.06
N SER A 140 24.99 -21.62 7.16
CA SER A 140 24.59 -23.02 7.25
C SER A 140 23.39 -23.30 6.33
N ASP A 141 23.18 -24.56 5.98
CA ASP A 141 21.99 -24.98 5.23
C ASP A 141 20.69 -24.54 5.93
N ARG A 142 20.66 -24.61 7.27
CA ARG A 142 19.50 -24.18 8.05
C ARG A 142 19.23 -22.68 7.92
N ASP A 143 20.27 -21.85 7.89
CA ASP A 143 20.14 -20.40 7.74
C ASP A 143 19.70 -20.03 6.32
N LYS A 144 20.28 -20.70 5.31
CA LYS A 144 19.88 -20.50 3.90
C LYS A 144 18.43 -20.90 3.68
N GLN A 145 18.03 -22.06 4.22
CA GLN A 145 16.64 -22.49 4.21
C GLN A 145 15.74 -21.48 4.90
N ASP A 146 16.15 -20.93 6.04
CA ASP A 146 15.33 -19.96 6.77
C ASP A 146 15.00 -18.72 5.94
N VAL A 147 15.99 -18.21 5.21
CA VAL A 147 15.84 -17.11 4.27
C VAL A 147 14.95 -17.52 3.10
N ALA A 148 15.25 -18.66 2.47
CA ALA A 148 14.52 -19.16 1.31
C ALA A 148 13.01 -19.34 1.61
N ASP A 149 12.70 -20.00 2.72
CA ASP A 149 11.33 -20.23 3.17
C ASP A 149 10.60 -18.93 3.51
N THR A 150 11.31 -17.95 4.08
CA THR A 150 10.73 -16.62 4.34
C THR A 150 10.40 -15.90 3.04
N MET A 151 11.31 -15.91 2.06
CA MET A 151 11.08 -15.26 0.76
C MET A 151 9.93 -15.92 0.01
N LEU A 152 9.87 -17.25 0.03
CA LEU A 152 8.77 -18.00 -0.58
C LEU A 152 7.41 -17.65 0.04
N LEU A 153 7.30 -17.68 1.37
CA LEU A 153 6.06 -17.35 2.07
C LEU A 153 5.67 -15.88 1.84
N GLN A 154 6.62 -14.96 1.79
CA GLN A 154 6.35 -13.56 1.44
C GLN A 154 5.85 -13.41 0.00
N ALA A 155 6.42 -14.12 -0.96
CA ALA A 155 5.97 -14.08 -2.35
C ALA A 155 4.52 -14.57 -2.47
N ILE A 156 4.20 -15.72 -1.86
CA ILE A 156 2.83 -16.26 -1.82
C ILE A 156 1.87 -15.23 -1.22
N LEU A 157 2.25 -14.57 -0.13
CA LEU A 157 1.42 -13.54 0.51
C LEU A 157 1.26 -12.27 -0.33
N VAL A 158 2.31 -11.82 -1.02
CA VAL A 158 2.22 -10.69 -1.96
C VAL A 158 1.24 -11.03 -3.08
N GLU A 159 1.38 -12.21 -3.68
CA GLU A 159 0.48 -12.67 -4.75
C GLU A 159 -0.96 -12.81 -4.26
N ALA A 160 -1.19 -13.41 -3.10
CA ALA A 160 -2.52 -13.58 -2.52
C ALA A 160 -3.20 -12.22 -2.22
N ARG A 161 -2.44 -11.24 -1.68
CA ARG A 161 -2.93 -9.88 -1.44
C ARG A 161 -3.31 -9.19 -2.76
N MET A 162 -2.44 -9.28 -3.77
CA MET A 162 -2.69 -8.69 -5.08
C MET A 162 -3.86 -9.36 -5.81
N GLN A 163 -4.01 -10.68 -5.68
CA GLN A 163 -5.11 -11.45 -6.26
C GLN A 163 -6.45 -11.09 -5.61
N THR A 164 -6.48 -10.97 -4.28
CA THR A 164 -7.64 -10.44 -3.55
C THR A 164 -7.99 -9.02 -4.02
N ALA A 165 -6.96 -8.18 -4.21
CA ALA A 165 -7.08 -6.82 -4.73
C ALA A 165 -7.40 -6.72 -6.24
N ALA A 166 -7.35 -7.83 -6.98
CA ALA A 166 -7.50 -7.80 -8.43
C ALA A 166 -8.87 -7.27 -8.88
N ALA A 167 -9.93 -7.49 -8.11
CA ALA A 167 -11.27 -7.05 -8.48
C ALA A 167 -11.52 -5.55 -8.21
N ASN A 168 -10.80 -4.94 -7.26
CA ASN A 168 -11.00 -3.55 -6.85
C ASN A 168 -9.74 -2.70 -7.14
N PRO A 169 -9.81 -1.70 -8.06
CA PRO A 169 -8.65 -0.88 -8.41
C PRO A 169 -8.10 0.01 -7.30
N SER A 170 -8.93 0.53 -6.38
CA SER A 170 -8.43 1.34 -5.25
C SER A 170 -7.64 0.45 -4.31
N MET A 171 -8.19 -0.72 -3.98
CA MET A 171 -7.52 -1.77 -3.21
C MET A 171 -6.25 -2.23 -3.89
N ARG A 172 -6.25 -2.44 -5.22
CA ARG A 172 -5.06 -2.83 -5.98
C ARG A 172 -3.96 -1.79 -5.90
N LYS A 173 -4.33 -0.50 -6.06
CA LYS A 173 -3.38 0.60 -5.93
C LYS A 173 -2.82 0.67 -4.51
N GLN A 174 -3.66 0.49 -3.50
CA GLN A 174 -3.24 0.53 -2.10
C GLN A 174 -2.30 -0.62 -1.74
N VAL A 175 -2.64 -1.86 -2.13
CA VAL A 175 -1.75 -3.02 -1.96
C VAL A 175 -0.46 -2.81 -2.75
N SER A 176 -0.52 -2.28 -3.97
CA SER A 176 0.66 -1.94 -4.76
C SER A 176 1.56 -0.90 -4.09
N ASP A 177 0.98 0.18 -3.54
CA ASP A 177 1.71 1.23 -2.81
C ASP A 177 2.31 0.66 -1.50
N ALA A 178 1.59 -0.23 -0.81
CA ALA A 178 2.07 -0.89 0.40
C ALA A 178 3.23 -1.86 0.11
N VAL A 179 3.11 -2.71 -0.91
CA VAL A 179 4.18 -3.63 -1.32
C VAL A 179 5.39 -2.86 -1.85
N HIS A 180 5.19 -1.78 -2.60
CA HIS A 180 6.27 -0.89 -3.03
C HIS A 180 7.05 -0.31 -1.84
N THR A 181 6.33 0.15 -0.82
CA THR A 181 6.94 0.68 0.41
C THR A 181 7.68 -0.41 1.18
N GLU A 182 7.06 -1.58 1.38
CA GLU A 182 7.62 -2.73 2.09
C GLU A 182 8.89 -3.25 1.40
N ALA A 183 8.80 -3.52 0.09
CA ALA A 183 9.90 -4.02 -0.70
C ALA A 183 11.01 -2.99 -0.86
N GLY A 184 10.69 -1.69 -0.97
CA GLY A 184 11.68 -0.62 -0.97
C GLY A 184 12.51 -0.57 0.32
N GLN A 185 11.95 -0.97 1.46
CA GLN A 185 12.67 -1.05 2.73
C GLN A 185 13.58 -2.30 2.82
N LEU A 186 13.14 -3.44 2.28
CA LEU A 186 13.89 -4.70 2.27
C LEU A 186 14.99 -4.72 1.21
N ILE A 187 14.66 -4.33 -0.03
CA ILE A 187 15.49 -4.44 -1.23
C ILE A 187 16.37 -3.18 -1.43
N LYS A 188 16.04 -2.08 -0.73
CA LYS A 188 16.71 -0.76 -0.88
C LYS A 188 16.72 -0.24 -2.33
N THR A 189 15.76 -0.68 -3.14
CA THR A 189 15.60 -0.29 -4.55
C THR A 189 14.16 0.14 -4.79
N ASP A 190 13.97 1.24 -5.51
CA ASP A 190 12.64 1.66 -5.96
C ASP A 190 12.15 0.76 -7.10
N LEU A 191 11.29 -0.21 -6.76
CA LEU A 191 10.77 -1.19 -7.73
C LEU A 191 9.90 -0.56 -8.84
N ARG A 192 9.47 0.70 -8.70
CA ARG A 192 8.75 1.43 -9.76
C ARG A 192 9.68 2.15 -10.74
N ARG A 193 10.97 2.26 -10.39
CA ARG A 193 12.00 2.87 -11.23
C ARG A 193 12.92 1.86 -11.92
N VAL A 194 12.56 0.58 -11.85
CA VAL A 194 13.29 -0.49 -12.52
C VAL A 194 12.35 -1.26 -13.43
N LYS A 195 12.90 -1.79 -14.51
CA LYS A 195 12.24 -2.72 -15.42
C LYS A 195 12.86 -4.08 -15.25
N LEU A 196 12.02 -5.11 -15.10
CA LEU A 196 12.47 -6.48 -15.19
C LEU A 196 12.71 -6.87 -16.65
N THR A 197 13.90 -7.37 -16.96
CA THR A 197 14.34 -7.79 -18.29
C THR A 197 14.99 -9.18 -18.22
N PRO A 198 15.26 -9.85 -19.35
CA PRO A 198 16.03 -11.09 -19.35
C PRO A 198 17.45 -10.95 -18.77
N ALA A 199 17.98 -9.73 -18.63
CA ALA A 199 19.26 -9.46 -17.98
C ALA A 199 19.12 -9.17 -16.47
N GLY A 200 17.89 -9.18 -15.94
CA GLY A 200 17.55 -8.77 -14.57
C GLY A 200 16.86 -7.41 -14.51
N PHE A 201 16.82 -6.84 -13.31
CA PHE A 201 16.32 -5.50 -13.03
C PHE A 201 17.28 -4.44 -13.54
N VAL A 202 16.80 -3.62 -14.49
CA VAL A 202 17.54 -2.50 -15.08
C VAL A 202 16.83 -1.20 -14.72
N ALA A 203 17.58 -0.22 -14.25
CA ALA A 203 17.05 1.11 -13.99
C ALA A 203 16.43 1.71 -15.26
N LEU A 204 15.26 2.34 -15.10
CA LEU A 204 14.71 3.15 -16.16
C LEU A 204 15.61 4.38 -16.37
N PRO A 205 15.92 4.80 -17.61
CA PRO A 205 16.76 5.97 -17.86
C PRO A 205 16.17 7.20 -17.17
N ASP A 206 17.03 8.00 -16.54
CA ASP A 206 16.67 9.27 -15.91
C ASP A 206 16.22 10.27 -16.99
N GLY A 207 14.93 10.22 -17.31
CA GLY A 207 14.28 11.03 -18.34
C GLY A 207 12.76 11.19 -18.17
N ALA A 208 12.18 10.69 -17.06
CA ALA A 208 10.79 10.92 -16.69
C ALA A 208 10.65 11.57 -15.29
N GLY A 209 11.64 12.36 -14.89
CA GLY A 209 11.65 13.16 -13.66
C GLY A 209 12.99 13.91 -13.57
N GLY A 210 12.97 15.21 -13.87
CA GLY A 210 14.18 16.03 -13.94
C GLY A 210 14.98 16.10 -12.62
N PRO A 211 16.28 16.42 -12.69
CA PRO A 211 17.16 16.41 -11.53
C PRO A 211 16.89 17.62 -10.63
N VAL A 212 16.47 17.37 -9.39
CA VAL A 212 16.53 18.39 -8.34
C VAL A 212 17.94 18.36 -7.76
N LYS A 213 18.71 19.39 -8.11
CA LYS A 213 20.03 19.71 -7.54
C LYS A 213 19.90 19.85 -6.01
N PRO A 214 20.80 19.27 -5.20
CA PRO A 214 20.83 19.52 -3.77
C PRO A 214 21.27 20.97 -3.50
N PRO A 215 20.56 21.78 -2.70
CA PRO A 215 21.11 23.04 -2.25
C PRO A 215 22.16 22.76 -1.17
N ALA A 216 23.35 23.30 -1.41
CA ALA A 216 24.45 23.39 -0.47
C ALA A 216 24.04 24.14 0.80
N GLY A 217 24.63 23.74 1.92
CA GLY A 217 24.52 24.43 3.18
C GLY A 217 25.06 25.86 3.12
N GLY A 218 24.36 26.76 3.80
CA GLY A 218 24.78 28.13 4.08
C GLY A 218 23.92 28.66 5.22
N GLY A 219 24.56 28.94 6.36
CA GLY A 219 23.90 29.32 7.60
C GLY A 219 23.34 30.75 7.62
N THR A 220 22.43 30.93 8.57
CA THR A 220 22.06 32.16 9.31
C THR A 220 21.64 33.41 8.54
N ALA A 221 20.35 33.77 8.64
CA ALA A 221 19.92 35.11 9.08
C ALA A 221 18.48 35.04 9.64
N VAL A 222 18.25 35.69 10.77
CA VAL A 222 16.94 35.87 11.42
C VAL A 222 16.23 37.11 10.83
N ALA A 223 14.89 37.06 10.80
CA ALA A 223 13.88 38.15 10.70
C ALA A 223 13.07 38.24 9.38
N PRO A 224 11.84 38.83 9.37
CA PRO A 224 10.84 39.07 10.42
C PRO A 224 9.47 38.40 10.09
N ALA A 225 8.47 38.63 10.95
CA ALA A 225 7.12 38.06 10.89
C ALA A 225 6.44 38.10 9.51
N ALA A 226 5.91 36.96 9.08
CA ALA A 226 5.19 36.81 7.82
C ALA A 226 3.83 37.56 7.85
N PRO A 227 3.43 38.19 6.73
CA PRO A 227 2.14 38.89 6.60
C PRO A 227 0.96 37.91 6.68
N ALA A 228 -0.21 38.45 7.04
CA ALA A 228 -1.47 37.70 7.17
C ALA A 228 -1.74 36.83 5.94
N ALA A 229 -2.01 35.54 6.18
CA ALA A 229 -2.28 34.56 5.13
C ALA A 229 -3.49 34.98 4.27
N PRO A 230 -3.44 34.78 2.94
CA PRO A 230 -4.53 35.15 2.04
C PRO A 230 -5.82 34.41 2.38
N ALA A 231 -6.94 35.11 2.30
CA ALA A 231 -8.27 34.52 2.45
C ALA A 231 -8.47 33.41 1.40
N VAL A 232 -9.21 32.34 1.75
CA VAL A 232 -9.63 31.34 0.75
C VAL A 232 -10.45 32.10 -0.29
N PRO A 233 -10.04 32.13 -1.58
CA PRO A 233 -10.85 32.74 -2.62
C PRO A 233 -12.23 32.08 -2.59
N ALA A 234 -13.29 32.82 -2.91
CA ALA A 234 -14.58 32.23 -3.23
C ALA A 234 -14.36 31.30 -4.43
N GLY A 235 -14.00 30.04 -4.17
CA GLY A 235 -13.41 29.16 -5.16
C GLY A 235 -14.32 29.04 -6.36
N GLY A 236 -13.76 29.25 -7.56
CA GLY A 236 -14.52 29.12 -8.80
C GLY A 236 -15.33 27.82 -8.80
N ALA A 237 -16.59 27.90 -9.22
CA ALA A 237 -17.41 26.73 -9.40
C ALA A 237 -16.62 25.71 -10.23
N GLY A 238 -16.51 24.47 -9.74
CA GLY A 238 -15.78 23.43 -10.47
C GLY A 238 -16.33 23.32 -11.90
N ARG A 239 -15.46 22.96 -12.85
CA ARG A 239 -15.77 23.00 -14.30
C ARG A 239 -17.04 22.21 -14.67
N HIS A 240 -17.42 21.25 -13.85
CA HIS A 240 -18.57 20.37 -14.00
C HIS A 240 -19.54 20.48 -12.81
N ALA A 241 -19.78 21.69 -12.28
CA ALA A 241 -20.71 21.92 -11.15
C ALA A 241 -22.11 21.31 -11.34
N ALA A 242 -22.58 21.20 -12.60
CA ALA A 242 -23.85 20.57 -12.94
C ALA A 242 -23.92 19.06 -12.62
N ASN A 243 -22.80 18.39 -12.34
CA ASN A 243 -22.78 16.97 -11.96
C ASN A 243 -23.69 16.67 -10.77
N TRP A 244 -23.82 17.58 -9.81
CA TRP A 244 -24.68 17.40 -8.64
C TRP A 244 -26.17 17.28 -8.98
N GLN A 245 -26.62 17.83 -10.11
CA GLN A 245 -28.02 17.70 -10.56
C GLN A 245 -28.34 16.26 -10.96
N LYS A 246 -27.32 15.46 -11.31
CA LYS A 246 -27.44 14.06 -11.70
C LYS A 246 -27.43 13.11 -10.50
N VAL A 247 -27.05 13.58 -9.32
CA VAL A 247 -26.85 12.74 -8.13
C VAL A 247 -28.19 12.38 -7.49
N GLU A 248 -28.34 11.10 -7.16
CA GLU A 248 -29.40 10.55 -6.32
C GLU A 248 -28.96 10.59 -4.84
N GLY A 249 -27.74 10.13 -4.56
CA GLY A 249 -27.21 10.10 -3.20
C GLY A 249 -25.74 9.73 -3.14
N VAL A 250 -25.16 9.96 -1.96
CA VAL A 250 -23.75 9.67 -1.68
C VAL A 250 -23.67 8.71 -0.50
N TYR A 251 -22.82 7.70 -0.64
CA TYR A 251 -22.72 6.57 0.26
C TYR A 251 -21.26 6.18 0.44
N PHE A 252 -21.00 5.41 1.49
CA PHE A 252 -19.75 4.72 1.69
C PHE A 252 -19.99 3.23 1.62
N ARG A 253 -19.08 2.54 0.93
CA ARG A 253 -19.00 1.09 0.91
C ARG A 253 -17.74 0.67 1.66
N SER A 254 -17.88 -0.30 2.56
CA SER A 254 -16.71 -0.89 3.20
C SER A 254 -16.02 -1.88 2.26
N PHE A 255 -14.70 -1.93 2.34
CA PHE A 255 -13.91 -2.97 1.73
C PHE A 255 -12.84 -3.46 2.71
N THR A 256 -12.43 -4.72 2.56
CA THR A 256 -11.32 -5.27 3.34
C THR A 256 -10.01 -4.71 2.82
N ASN A 257 -9.18 -4.24 3.72
CA ASN A 257 -7.89 -3.63 3.44
C ASN A 257 -6.82 -4.19 4.39
N PHE A 258 -5.55 -3.88 4.17
CA PHE A 258 -4.46 -4.22 5.07
C PHE A 258 -3.84 -2.95 5.66
N GLY A 259 -3.80 -2.87 6.98
CA GLY A 259 -3.26 -1.75 7.74
C GLY A 259 -1.88 -2.05 8.35
N VAL A 260 -1.56 -1.31 9.41
CA VAL A 260 -0.28 -1.38 10.13
C VAL A 260 0.06 -2.83 10.51
N GLY A 261 1.29 -3.24 10.21
CA GLY A 261 1.77 -4.60 10.46
C GLY A 261 1.16 -5.68 9.56
N GLY A 262 0.35 -5.32 8.56
CA GLY A 262 -0.34 -6.29 7.71
C GLY A 262 -1.65 -6.80 8.30
N MET A 263 -2.21 -6.10 9.29
CA MET A 263 -3.52 -6.44 9.86
C MET A 263 -4.62 -6.24 8.83
N MET A 264 -5.55 -7.20 8.70
CA MET A 264 -6.77 -6.95 7.93
C MET A 264 -7.62 -5.91 8.67
N THR A 265 -7.93 -4.81 7.99
CA THR A 265 -8.74 -3.70 8.48
C THR A 265 -9.93 -3.49 7.57
N GLN A 266 -11.02 -2.98 8.12
CA GLN A 266 -12.13 -2.49 7.32
C GLN A 266 -11.87 -1.02 6.97
N ASP A 267 -11.83 -0.71 5.67
CA ASP A 267 -11.71 0.66 5.15
C ASP A 267 -12.95 0.98 4.32
N PHE A 268 -13.10 2.23 3.91
CA PHE A 268 -14.34 2.72 3.30
C PHE A 268 -14.07 3.58 2.07
N GLU A 269 -14.81 3.33 1.00
CA GLU A 269 -14.72 4.09 -0.24
C GLU A 269 -16.03 4.84 -0.54
N PRO A 270 -15.94 6.11 -0.97
CA PRO A 270 -17.10 6.90 -1.37
C PRO A 270 -17.67 6.43 -2.72
N ILE A 271 -18.99 6.27 -2.74
CA ILE A 271 -19.79 5.93 -3.91
C ILE A 271 -20.87 6.98 -4.13
N ILE A 272 -20.95 7.47 -5.36
CA ILE A 272 -22.00 8.38 -5.81
C ILE A 272 -22.98 7.59 -6.66
N LEU A 273 -24.24 7.56 -6.23
CA LEU A 273 -25.34 7.01 -7.00
C LEU A 273 -25.96 8.13 -7.83
N PHE A 274 -26.10 7.91 -9.13
CA PHE A 274 -26.76 8.84 -10.06
C PHE A 274 -28.19 8.41 -10.34
N ARG A 275 -29.03 9.39 -10.69
CA ARG A 275 -30.46 9.20 -11.01
C ARG A 275 -30.71 8.34 -12.24
N ASP A 276 -29.72 8.20 -13.12
CA ASP A 276 -29.78 7.34 -14.31
C ASP A 276 -29.56 5.84 -14.00
N GLY A 277 -29.41 5.49 -12.72
CA GLY A 277 -29.13 4.13 -12.27
C GLY A 277 -27.66 3.72 -12.45
N SER A 278 -26.75 4.64 -12.76
CA SER A 278 -25.31 4.40 -12.71
C SER A 278 -24.71 4.82 -11.37
N TYR A 279 -23.60 4.20 -10.97
CA TYR A 279 -22.81 4.64 -9.82
C TYR A 279 -21.36 4.91 -10.21
N TYR A 280 -20.69 5.74 -9.42
CA TYR A 280 -19.26 6.06 -9.57
C TYR A 280 -18.53 5.97 -8.22
N GLU A 281 -17.40 5.27 -8.22
CA GLU A 281 -16.43 5.22 -7.11
C GLU A 281 -15.48 6.42 -7.24
N ILE A 282 -15.61 7.43 -6.37
CA ILE A 282 -14.86 8.68 -6.51
C ILE A 282 -13.42 8.54 -5.95
N GLU A 283 -12.44 9.04 -6.69
CA GLU A 283 -11.00 8.77 -6.47
C GLU A 283 -10.19 9.98 -5.96
N GLY A 284 -10.84 10.94 -5.30
CA GLY A 284 -10.14 12.05 -4.65
C GLY A 284 -10.63 13.45 -5.01
N PRO A 285 -10.69 13.84 -6.29
CA PRO A 285 -11.15 15.16 -6.70
C PRO A 285 -12.59 15.43 -6.25
N ALA A 286 -12.95 16.69 -6.08
CA ALA A 286 -14.33 17.09 -5.89
C ALA A 286 -15.17 16.70 -7.13
N LEU A 287 -16.45 16.34 -6.94
CA LEU A 287 -17.28 15.87 -8.06
C LEU A 287 -17.43 16.93 -9.17
N GLU A 288 -17.43 18.21 -8.81
CA GLU A 288 -17.50 19.34 -9.75
C GLU A 288 -16.24 19.49 -10.60
N ASP A 289 -15.14 18.81 -10.25
CA ASP A 289 -13.89 18.84 -11.00
C ASP A 289 -13.69 17.55 -11.84
N VAL A 290 -14.69 16.66 -11.86
CA VAL A 290 -14.67 15.41 -12.64
C VAL A 290 -15.48 15.54 -13.92
N ASP A 291 -14.84 15.34 -15.06
CA ASP A 291 -15.55 15.02 -16.30
C ASP A 291 -16.05 13.57 -16.23
N LEU A 292 -17.35 13.40 -15.96
CA LEU A 292 -17.96 12.08 -15.75
C LEU A 292 -17.89 11.20 -17.00
N ASP A 293 -18.05 11.78 -18.18
CA ASP A 293 -18.06 11.02 -19.43
C ASP A 293 -16.64 10.59 -19.82
N ALA A 294 -15.66 11.49 -19.65
CA ALA A 294 -14.25 11.15 -19.82
C ALA A 294 -13.80 10.10 -18.79
N SER A 295 -14.21 10.25 -17.53
CA SER A 295 -13.91 9.28 -16.47
C SER A 295 -14.48 7.90 -16.80
N ARG A 296 -15.74 7.82 -17.25
CA ARG A 296 -16.40 6.57 -17.63
C ARG A 296 -15.67 5.85 -18.77
N ARG A 297 -15.18 6.60 -19.76
CA ARG A 297 -14.38 6.03 -20.87
C ARG A 297 -12.99 5.59 -20.43
N ALA A 298 -12.29 6.41 -19.64
CA ALA A 298 -10.91 6.15 -19.25
C ALA A 298 -10.80 5.08 -18.15
N ARG A 299 -11.80 4.99 -17.27
CA ARG A 299 -11.80 4.10 -16.08
C ARG A 299 -13.13 3.38 -15.93
N PRO A 300 -13.54 2.54 -16.89
CA PRO A 300 -14.84 1.86 -16.85
C PRO A 300 -15.02 0.99 -15.60
N ILE A 301 -13.92 0.52 -14.99
CA ILE A 301 -13.96 -0.28 -13.77
C ILE A 301 -14.46 0.48 -12.53
N LYS A 302 -14.39 1.82 -12.54
CA LYS A 302 -14.89 2.69 -11.45
C LYS A 302 -16.38 2.98 -11.52
N TRP A 303 -17.03 2.42 -12.54
CA TRP A 303 -18.43 2.64 -12.84
C TRP A 303 -19.19 1.32 -12.77
N GLY A 304 -20.47 1.43 -12.43
CA GLY A 304 -21.39 0.32 -12.45
C GLY A 304 -22.83 0.80 -12.51
N ARG A 305 -23.76 -0.13 -12.29
CA ARG A 305 -25.19 0.16 -12.20
C ARG A 305 -25.69 -0.10 -10.80
N TRP A 306 -26.71 0.62 -10.38
CA TRP A 306 -27.39 0.35 -9.14
C TRP A 306 -28.89 0.30 -9.35
N SER A 307 -29.57 -0.43 -8.48
CA SER A 307 -31.02 -0.41 -8.34
C SER A 307 -31.40 -0.49 -6.87
N ARG A 308 -32.63 -0.08 -6.56
CA ARG A 308 -33.20 -0.24 -5.23
C ARG A 308 -33.98 -1.56 -5.21
N GLY A 309 -33.64 -2.45 -4.28
CA GLY A 309 -34.30 -3.75 -4.12
C GLY A 309 -34.75 -3.93 -2.67
N GLY A 310 -36.06 -4.02 -2.43
CA GLY A 310 -36.61 -4.15 -1.07
C GLY A 310 -36.16 -3.02 -0.13
N LYS A 311 -35.51 -3.38 0.99
CA LYS A 311 -34.95 -2.43 1.97
C LYS A 311 -33.48 -2.02 1.69
N GLY A 312 -32.89 -2.45 0.57
CA GLY A 312 -31.47 -2.27 0.26
C GLY A 312 -31.18 -1.76 -1.14
N PHE A 313 -29.89 -1.77 -1.49
CA PHE A 313 -29.34 -1.36 -2.78
C PHE A 313 -28.64 -2.55 -3.42
N VAL A 314 -28.84 -2.75 -4.71
CA VAL A 314 -28.08 -3.72 -5.51
C VAL A 314 -27.08 -2.95 -6.35
N LEU A 315 -25.79 -3.20 -6.16
CA LEU A 315 -24.73 -2.57 -6.97
C LEU A 315 -24.10 -3.63 -7.88
N THR A 316 -24.21 -3.39 -9.18
CA THR A 316 -23.65 -4.22 -10.25
C THR A 316 -22.41 -3.55 -10.82
N ASN A 317 -21.25 -4.16 -10.62
CA ASN A 317 -19.99 -3.59 -11.08
C ASN A 317 -19.82 -3.66 -12.61
N SER A 318 -18.75 -3.06 -13.12
CA SER A 318 -18.36 -3.10 -14.55
C SER A 318 -18.22 -4.49 -15.16
N LYS A 319 -18.04 -5.54 -14.35
CA LYS A 319 -17.96 -6.95 -14.78
C LYS A 319 -19.32 -7.66 -14.74
N GLY A 320 -20.40 -6.95 -14.42
CA GLY A 320 -21.75 -7.53 -14.29
C GLY A 320 -22.01 -8.25 -12.96
N LYS A 321 -21.08 -8.20 -11.99
CA LYS A 321 -21.30 -8.83 -10.67
C LYS A 321 -22.16 -7.93 -9.81
N ALA A 322 -23.37 -8.40 -9.48
CA ALA A 322 -24.28 -7.77 -8.53
C ALA A 322 -23.94 -8.13 -7.09
N ASN A 323 -24.07 -7.18 -6.17
CA ASN A 323 -23.97 -7.40 -4.73
C ASN A 323 -25.05 -6.59 -4.01
N ASP A 324 -25.68 -7.20 -3.01
CA ASP A 324 -26.72 -6.59 -2.20
C ASP A 324 -26.12 -5.86 -0.99
N TYR A 325 -26.67 -4.68 -0.71
CA TYR A 325 -26.24 -3.82 0.38
C TYR A 325 -27.44 -3.33 1.19
N ALA A 326 -27.50 -3.72 2.46
CA ALA A 326 -28.44 -3.16 3.40
C ALA A 326 -27.89 -1.83 3.95
N LEU A 327 -28.72 -0.78 3.91
CA LEU A 327 -28.31 0.55 4.35
C LEU A 327 -28.12 0.59 5.88
N GLN A 328 -26.99 1.15 6.33
CA GLN A 328 -26.57 1.23 7.74
C GLN A 328 -26.33 -0.13 8.43
N GLN A 329 -26.16 -1.21 7.66
CA GLN A 329 -25.84 -2.54 8.19
C GLN A 329 -24.48 -3.02 7.66
N GLY A 330 -23.44 -2.74 8.45
CA GLY A 330 -22.08 -3.19 8.18
C GLY A 330 -21.40 -2.46 7.02
N ALA A 331 -21.65 -2.91 5.79
CA ALA A 331 -20.80 -2.63 4.63
C ALA A 331 -21.25 -1.46 3.74
N PHE A 332 -22.39 -0.83 4.03
CA PHE A 332 -22.91 0.28 3.21
C PHE A 332 -23.69 1.29 4.05
N PHE A 333 -23.31 2.55 3.99
CA PHE A 333 -23.94 3.60 4.79
C PHE A 333 -23.97 4.95 4.07
N LYS A 334 -24.86 5.83 4.52
CA LYS A 334 -25.08 7.14 3.92
C LYS A 334 -23.91 8.08 4.23
N ALA A 335 -23.45 8.83 3.24
CA ALA A 335 -22.53 9.94 3.42
C ALA A 335 -23.31 11.25 3.59
N PHE A 336 -22.81 12.15 4.43
CA PHE A 336 -23.44 13.45 4.68
C PHE A 336 -22.56 14.60 4.19
N PRO A 337 -23.15 15.65 3.59
CA PRO A 337 -22.39 16.80 3.12
C PRO A 337 -22.03 17.75 4.29
N ALA A 338 -21.20 18.75 3.98
CA ALA A 338 -20.71 19.78 4.90
C ALA A 338 -21.80 20.49 5.71
N GLU A 339 -22.99 20.70 5.13
CA GLU A 339 -24.11 21.39 5.79
C GLU A 339 -24.60 20.61 7.01
N ALA A 340 -24.43 19.29 7.03
CA ALA A 340 -24.76 18.44 8.17
C ALA A 340 -23.90 18.72 9.41
N GLY A 341 -22.73 19.34 9.22
CA GLY A 341 -21.83 19.82 10.28
C GLY A 341 -21.75 21.34 10.34
N ALA A 342 -22.81 22.05 9.94
CA ALA A 342 -22.85 23.52 9.89
C ALA A 342 -21.71 24.17 9.08
N ASN A 343 -21.21 23.47 8.05
CA ASN A 343 -20.12 23.91 7.18
C ASN A 343 -18.82 24.29 7.90
N LYS A 344 -18.56 23.72 9.09
CA LYS A 344 -17.33 23.95 9.84
C LYS A 344 -16.73 22.66 10.37
N LEU A 345 -15.41 22.65 10.51
CA LEU A 345 -14.65 21.62 11.21
C LEU A 345 -13.94 22.28 12.39
N ALA A 346 -13.99 21.64 13.55
CA ALA A 346 -13.46 22.19 14.80
C ALA A 346 -12.87 21.06 15.66
N ALA A 347 -12.11 20.17 15.02
CA ALA A 347 -11.62 18.94 15.63
C ALA A 347 -10.29 18.52 15.01
N LYS A 348 -9.61 17.62 15.70
CA LYS A 348 -8.41 16.95 15.20
C LYS A 348 -8.79 15.59 14.63
N TYR A 349 -8.53 15.39 13.35
CA TYR A 349 -8.79 14.15 12.65
C TYR A 349 -7.49 13.42 12.36
N THR A 350 -7.44 12.16 12.74
CA THR A 350 -6.28 11.29 12.59
C THR A 350 -6.58 10.19 11.58
N ARG A 351 -5.61 9.92 10.73
CA ARG A 351 -5.59 8.71 9.89
C ARG A 351 -4.34 7.94 10.21
N VAL A 352 -4.51 6.67 10.57
CA VAL A 352 -3.42 5.71 10.63
C VAL A 352 -3.50 4.84 9.39
N SER A 353 -2.37 4.70 8.73
CA SER A 353 -2.17 3.80 7.59
C SER A 353 -0.86 3.08 7.80
N GLY A 354 -0.60 2.02 7.05
CA GLY A 354 0.63 1.28 7.23
C GLY A 354 0.57 -0.06 6.55
N GLY A 355 1.57 -0.87 6.84
CA GLY A 355 1.74 -2.19 6.27
C GLY A 355 2.80 -2.94 7.05
N GLY A 356 3.39 -3.93 6.39
CA GLY A 356 4.28 -4.88 7.02
C GLY A 356 3.61 -6.23 7.16
N ASN A 357 4.29 -7.13 7.86
CA ASN A 357 3.96 -8.54 7.91
C ASN A 357 3.90 -9.08 9.35
N ALA A 358 4.06 -8.21 10.36
CA ALA A 358 4.01 -8.58 11.77
C ALA A 358 2.71 -9.28 12.19
N ALA A 359 1.57 -8.90 11.62
CA ALA A 359 0.29 -9.56 11.85
C ALA A 359 0.24 -10.97 11.25
N LEU A 360 1.08 -11.25 10.25
CA LEU A 360 1.16 -12.53 9.55
C LEU A 360 2.39 -13.35 10.01
N GLY A 361 2.97 -13.03 11.17
CA GLY A 361 4.11 -13.75 11.74
C GLY A 361 5.50 -13.32 11.26
N GLY A 362 5.58 -12.27 10.44
CA GLY A 362 6.85 -11.58 10.20
C GLY A 362 7.21 -10.65 11.36
N GLU A 363 8.27 -9.85 11.18
CA GLU A 363 8.74 -8.93 12.24
C GLU A 363 8.50 -7.46 11.91
N LEU A 364 8.17 -7.13 10.66
CA LEU A 364 8.11 -5.76 10.20
C LEU A 364 6.72 -5.15 10.42
N THR A 365 6.69 -4.05 11.16
CA THR A 365 5.53 -3.18 11.29
C THR A 365 5.87 -1.81 10.73
N ILE A 366 5.09 -1.34 9.77
CA ILE A 366 5.19 0.02 9.23
C ILE A 366 3.89 0.74 9.56
N ALA A 367 4.00 1.93 10.14
CA ALA A 367 2.88 2.81 10.41
C ALA A 367 3.18 4.22 9.88
N ALA A 368 2.18 4.84 9.31
CA ALA A 368 2.16 6.23 8.90
C ALA A 368 0.88 6.87 9.43
N GLN A 369 1.04 7.91 10.23
CA GLN A 369 -0.05 8.69 10.78
C GLN A 369 -0.09 10.06 10.11
N THR A 370 -1.29 10.53 9.78
CA THR A 370 -1.55 11.89 9.34
C THR A 370 -2.59 12.51 10.25
N ASP A 371 -2.23 13.64 10.85
CA ASP A 371 -3.10 14.44 11.70
C ASP A 371 -3.52 15.70 10.93
N LEU A 372 -4.82 15.97 10.91
CA LEU A 372 -5.41 17.20 10.40
C LEU A 372 -6.12 17.91 11.56
N SER A 373 -5.68 19.11 11.90
CA SER A 373 -6.33 19.93 12.92
C SER A 373 -7.08 21.05 12.23
N PHE A 374 -8.40 21.13 12.42
CA PHE A 374 -9.22 22.19 11.84
C PHE A 374 -9.76 23.11 12.94
N SER A 375 -9.81 24.40 12.63
CA SER A 375 -10.36 25.41 13.52
C SER A 375 -11.63 26.05 12.94
N PRO A 376 -12.58 26.50 13.78
CA PRO A 376 -13.84 27.13 13.32
C PRO A 376 -13.65 28.41 12.50
N ASP A 377 -12.47 29.01 12.57
CA ASP A 377 -12.08 30.21 11.84
C ASP A 377 -11.70 29.94 10.38
N GLY A 378 -11.70 28.67 9.95
CA GLY A 378 -11.33 28.25 8.59
C GLY A 378 -9.83 27.95 8.42
N SER A 379 -9.05 27.87 9.50
CA SER A 379 -7.64 27.46 9.43
C SER A 379 -7.49 25.95 9.63
N TYR A 380 -6.46 25.36 9.01
CA TYR A 380 -6.10 23.97 9.26
C TYR A 380 -4.58 23.74 9.32
N GLY A 381 -4.18 22.76 10.11
CA GLY A 381 -2.81 22.25 10.16
C GLY A 381 -2.74 20.80 9.70
N ARG A 382 -1.59 20.39 9.15
CA ARG A 382 -1.32 18.99 8.78
C ARG A 382 0.02 18.56 9.35
N ALA A 383 0.02 17.59 10.24
CA ALA A 383 1.24 16.91 10.70
C ALA A 383 1.24 15.47 10.20
N SER A 384 2.43 14.91 9.99
CA SER A 384 2.55 13.50 9.64
C SER A 384 3.74 12.87 10.33
N SER A 385 3.57 11.64 10.78
CA SER A 385 4.65 10.80 11.27
C SER A 385 4.64 9.48 10.51
N ALA A 386 5.82 8.89 10.34
CA ALA A 386 5.95 7.54 9.86
C ALA A 386 7.00 6.82 10.69
N GLY A 387 6.75 5.56 11.01
CA GLY A 387 7.66 4.72 11.75
C GLY A 387 7.67 3.32 11.16
N ALA A 388 8.83 2.68 11.22
CA ALA A 388 8.95 1.26 11.00
C ALA A 388 9.72 0.64 12.16
N VAL A 389 9.19 -0.48 12.66
CA VAL A 389 9.84 -1.26 13.69
C VAL A 389 9.94 -2.72 13.24
N GLY A 390 11.08 -3.34 13.54
CA GLY A 390 11.35 -4.75 13.32
C GLY A 390 12.02 -5.33 14.56
N SER A 391 11.52 -6.45 15.07
CA SER A 391 12.06 -7.07 16.30
C SER A 391 13.47 -7.61 16.15
N GLY A 392 13.95 -7.85 14.92
CA GLY A 392 15.24 -8.48 14.68
C GLY A 392 15.29 -9.96 15.06
N SER A 393 14.13 -10.57 15.31
CA SER A 393 13.97 -12.00 15.59
C SER A 393 14.41 -12.90 14.43
N GLN A 394 14.35 -12.40 13.20
CA GLN A 394 14.79 -13.10 11.99
C GLN A 394 16.14 -12.58 11.48
N SER A 395 16.42 -11.29 11.66
CA SER A 395 17.61 -10.63 11.13
C SER A 395 18.75 -10.42 12.15
N GLY A 396 18.54 -10.75 13.43
CA GLY A 396 19.49 -10.51 14.53
C GLY A 396 19.66 -9.03 14.93
N VAL A 397 19.05 -8.10 14.18
CA VAL A 397 19.18 -6.65 14.37
C VAL A 397 17.79 -6.02 14.45
N GLY A 398 17.47 -5.42 15.59
CA GLY A 398 16.24 -4.65 15.75
C GLY A 398 16.27 -3.40 14.87
N LEU A 399 15.21 -3.20 14.08
CA LEU A 399 15.02 -1.99 13.28
C LEU A 399 14.08 -1.05 14.04
N GLY A 400 14.50 0.21 14.19
CA GLY A 400 13.64 1.28 14.68
C GLY A 400 13.94 2.55 13.91
N VAL A 401 13.06 2.92 12.98
CA VAL A 401 13.16 4.18 12.26
C VAL A 401 11.88 4.96 12.46
N SER A 402 12.02 6.27 12.70
CA SER A 402 10.89 7.17 12.78
C SER A 402 11.22 8.47 12.07
N SER A 403 10.21 9.07 11.47
CA SER A 403 10.26 10.39 10.89
C SER A 403 9.02 11.14 11.34
N ARG A 404 9.20 12.43 11.65
CA ARG A 404 8.10 13.33 11.95
C ARG A 404 8.27 14.56 11.09
N LYS A 405 7.24 14.88 10.33
CA LYS A 405 7.11 16.16 9.65
C LYS A 405 6.15 17.02 10.48
N PRO A 406 6.65 18.07 11.16
CA PRO A 406 5.79 19.00 11.88
C PRO A 406 4.87 19.73 10.91
N ALA A 407 3.87 20.43 11.46
CA ALA A 407 2.93 21.17 10.63
C ALA A 407 3.67 22.18 9.73
N ALA A 408 3.50 22.07 8.41
CA ALA A 408 4.24 22.86 7.42
C ALA A 408 3.77 24.33 7.31
N GLY A 409 3.22 24.88 8.39
CA GLY A 409 2.47 26.13 8.40
C GLY A 409 0.96 25.91 8.50
N ILE A 410 0.22 27.01 8.69
CA ILE A 410 -1.24 27.01 8.81
C ILE A 410 -1.83 27.26 7.42
N GLY A 411 -2.58 26.29 6.92
CA GLY A 411 -3.38 26.43 5.70
C GLY A 411 -4.77 26.97 6.01
N ARG A 412 -5.55 27.19 4.96
CA ARG A 412 -6.96 27.62 5.06
C ARG A 412 -7.87 26.60 4.39
N TYR A 413 -9.04 26.36 4.96
CA TYR A 413 -10.01 25.43 4.41
C TYR A 413 -11.38 26.08 4.25
N ARG A 414 -12.18 25.49 3.36
CA ARG A 414 -13.60 25.74 3.21
C ARG A 414 -14.29 24.44 2.83
N ILE A 415 -15.41 24.14 3.48
CA ILE A 415 -16.27 23.01 3.10
C ILE A 415 -17.63 23.51 2.62
N GLU A 416 -18.14 22.90 1.56
CA GLU A 416 -19.46 23.16 0.99
C GLU A 416 -19.91 21.88 0.27
N ARG A 417 -21.17 21.46 0.44
CA ARG A 417 -21.67 20.18 -0.08
C ARG A 417 -20.70 19.03 0.25
N HIS A 418 -20.33 18.22 -0.73
CA HIS A 418 -19.33 17.17 -0.59
C HIS A 418 -17.96 17.60 -1.13
N THR A 419 -17.58 18.85 -0.88
CA THR A 419 -16.32 19.40 -1.37
C THR A 419 -15.58 20.12 -0.25
N ILE A 420 -14.30 19.78 -0.08
CA ILE A 420 -13.36 20.54 0.72
C ILE A 420 -12.36 21.23 -0.20
N THR A 421 -12.21 22.54 -0.02
CA THR A 421 -11.14 23.34 -0.62
C THR A 421 -10.08 23.56 0.44
N LEU A 422 -8.85 23.18 0.14
CA LEU A 422 -7.67 23.37 0.97
C LEU A 422 -6.72 24.32 0.25
N VAL A 423 -6.37 25.42 0.90
CA VAL A 423 -5.32 26.34 0.46
C VAL A 423 -4.12 26.09 1.36
N GLU A 424 -3.07 25.55 0.76
CA GLU A 424 -1.81 25.27 1.45
C GLU A 424 -1.08 26.60 1.77
N PRO A 425 -0.11 26.60 2.71
CA PRO A 425 0.62 27.81 3.11
C PRO A 425 1.37 28.53 1.97
N ASP A 426 1.72 27.80 0.89
CA ASP A 426 2.34 28.33 -0.32
C ASP A 426 1.34 28.92 -1.33
N GLY A 427 0.04 28.94 -0.98
CA GLY A 427 -1.06 29.41 -1.82
C GLY A 427 -1.62 28.36 -2.78
N ALA A 428 -1.03 27.16 -2.85
CA ALA A 428 -1.55 26.09 -3.69
C ALA A 428 -2.95 25.66 -3.22
N THR A 429 -3.90 25.63 -4.14
CA THR A 429 -5.29 25.27 -3.84
C THR A 429 -5.62 23.86 -4.33
N LYS A 430 -6.25 23.05 -3.49
CA LYS A 430 -6.73 21.69 -3.80
C LYS A 430 -8.20 21.57 -3.47
N ARG A 431 -9.00 21.08 -4.41
CA ARG A 431 -10.42 20.74 -4.21
C ARG A 431 -10.54 19.22 -4.19
N GLN A 432 -11.11 18.69 -3.10
CA GLN A 432 -11.26 17.26 -2.90
C GLN A 432 -12.70 16.93 -2.52
N PHE A 433 -13.11 15.70 -2.82
CA PHE A 433 -14.36 15.17 -2.30
C PHE A 433 -14.33 15.20 -0.76
N PHE A 434 -15.46 15.51 -0.15
CA PHE A 434 -15.63 15.58 1.29
C PHE A 434 -16.93 14.91 1.71
N ALA A 435 -16.94 14.20 2.83
CA ALA A 435 -18.19 13.86 3.49
C ALA A 435 -17.98 13.58 4.97
N PHE A 436 -19.05 13.75 5.75
CA PHE A 436 -19.18 13.12 7.06
C PHE A 436 -19.67 11.68 6.89
N GLY A 437 -19.18 10.80 7.77
CA GLY A 437 -19.73 9.48 7.97
C GLY A 437 -21.13 9.52 8.57
N SER A 438 -21.71 8.34 8.82
CA SER A 438 -23.00 8.22 9.49
C SER A 438 -23.00 7.22 10.63
N ARG A 439 -23.97 7.37 11.53
CA ARG A 439 -24.24 6.49 12.67
C ARG A 439 -25.74 6.20 12.79
N LYS A 440 -26.09 5.11 13.47
CA LYS A 440 -27.47 4.68 13.81
C LYS A 440 -28.34 4.28 12.60
N ALA A 441 -29.53 3.76 12.91
CA ALA A 441 -30.66 3.63 11.99
C ALA A 441 -31.89 4.32 12.64
N PRO A 442 -32.46 5.40 12.06
CA PRO A 442 -32.11 6.03 10.78
C PRO A 442 -30.75 6.75 10.80
N ALA A 443 -30.17 6.94 9.61
CA ALA A 443 -28.84 7.52 9.45
C ALA A 443 -28.75 8.95 9.99
N GLN A 444 -27.80 9.19 10.89
CA GLN A 444 -27.45 10.52 11.40
C GLN A 444 -25.99 10.83 11.06
N PRO A 445 -25.63 12.11 10.83
CA PRO A 445 -24.24 12.50 10.62
C PRO A 445 -23.35 12.10 11.81
N ALA A 446 -22.16 11.59 11.50
CA ALA A 446 -21.09 11.34 12.46
C ALA A 446 -19.94 12.31 12.17
N THR A 447 -19.84 13.39 12.96
CA THR A 447 -18.79 14.40 12.80
C THR A 447 -17.42 13.90 13.24
N SER A 448 -17.35 12.78 13.95
CA SER A 448 -16.12 12.10 14.35
C SER A 448 -15.48 11.25 13.24
N MET A 449 -16.12 11.14 12.08
CA MET A 449 -15.56 10.44 10.92
C MET A 449 -15.76 11.29 9.68
N ILE A 450 -14.66 11.71 9.08
CA ILE A 450 -14.66 12.50 7.84
C ILE A 450 -13.93 11.76 6.74
N PHE A 451 -14.32 12.08 5.52
CA PHE A 451 -13.69 11.60 4.32
C PHE A 451 -13.16 12.80 3.56
N ILE A 452 -11.88 12.76 3.19
CA ILE A 452 -11.26 13.78 2.35
C ILE A 452 -10.58 13.07 1.19
N GLY A 453 -11.11 13.30 -0.01
CA GLY A 453 -10.77 12.56 -1.21
C GLY A 453 -11.16 11.09 -1.10
N ASP A 454 -10.16 10.22 -1.13
CA ASP A 454 -10.26 8.75 -1.03
C ASP A 454 -9.87 8.22 0.36
N ARG A 455 -9.79 9.10 1.37
CA ARG A 455 -9.22 8.77 2.69
C ARG A 455 -10.21 9.05 3.81
N VAL A 456 -10.30 8.09 4.73
CA VAL A 456 -11.00 8.21 6.01
C VAL A 456 -10.07 8.86 7.04
N PHE A 457 -10.60 9.80 7.81
CA PHE A 457 -10.00 10.28 9.04
C PHE A 457 -11.02 10.22 10.17
N VAL A 458 -10.53 9.87 11.37
CA VAL A 458 -11.36 9.75 12.56
C VAL A 458 -10.90 10.76 13.61
N ASP A 459 -11.86 11.37 14.27
CA ASP A 459 -11.65 12.11 15.50
C ASP A 459 -11.36 11.09 16.60
N MET A 460 -10.23 11.24 17.28
CA MET A 460 -9.79 10.32 18.33
C MET A 460 -9.94 10.93 19.74
N ASP A 461 -10.52 12.13 19.84
CA ASP A 461 -10.76 12.82 21.11
C ASP A 461 -12.12 12.45 21.73
#